data_AF-A0A954XI90-F1
#
_entry.id   AF-A0A954XI90-F1
#
_cell.length_a   1.000
_cell.length_b   1.000
_cell.length_c   1.000
_cell.angle_alpha   90.00
_cell.angle_beta   90.00
_cell.angle_gamma   90.00
#
_symmetry.space_group_name_H-M   'P 1'
#
loop_
_entity.id
_entity.type
_entity.pdbx_description
1 polymer ?
#
loop_
_entity_poly.entity_id
_entity_poly.type
_entity_poly.pdbx_seq_one_letter_code
_entity_poly.pdbx_strand_id
1 'polypeptide(L)'
;MTMRMFCSTSVLTLCVLTAALAGRLSADDWPLYRGDARSSGVASGTLPAELDVAWTFKVEKGAFEATPIIVDGVVYIGDLDGELYALKLADGKQLWKSETDSGFIAAPAYRDGKLFVGDFDGLFRCFDAKTGKQLWSFETMAEIDSSANFYKGNVLVGSQDATL
;
A
#
# COMPACT_ATOMS: atom_id res chain seq x y z
N MET A 1 61.04 -20.27 34.21
CA MET A 1 59.72 -20.75 34.67
C MET A 1 58.96 -19.57 35.25
N THR A 2 58.26 -18.81 34.40
CA THR A 2 57.32 -17.78 34.88
C THR A 2 56.26 -17.57 33.80
N MET A 3 55.05 -18.02 34.12
CA MET A 3 53.83 -17.96 33.33
C MET A 3 53.18 -16.58 33.53
N ARG A 4 52.73 -15.92 32.46
CA ARG A 4 51.75 -14.82 32.55
C ARG A 4 50.64 -15.07 31.54
N MET A 5 49.47 -15.43 32.07
CA MET A 5 48.20 -15.56 31.36
C MET A 5 47.68 -14.16 30.98
N PHE A 6 47.24 -13.99 29.74
CA PHE A 6 46.33 -12.92 29.35
C PHE A 6 44.95 -13.54 29.14
N CYS A 7 43.99 -13.15 29.98
CA CYS A 7 42.58 -13.47 29.83
C CYS A 7 41.98 -12.42 28.88
N SER A 8 41.69 -12.81 27.64
CA SER A 8 40.92 -12.00 26.70
C SER A 8 39.52 -12.60 26.60
N THR A 9 38.56 -12.02 27.29
CA THR A 9 37.15 -12.36 27.13
C THR A 9 36.63 -11.66 25.88
N SER A 10 36.61 -12.38 24.76
CA SER A 10 35.89 -11.96 23.56
C SER A 10 34.40 -11.99 23.83
N VAL A 11 33.77 -10.81 23.93
CA VAL A 11 32.31 -10.69 23.93
C VAL A 11 31.85 -10.85 22.50
N LEU A 12 31.28 -12.02 22.17
CA LEU A 12 30.53 -12.21 20.93
C LEU A 12 29.23 -11.40 21.05
N THR A 13 29.16 -10.25 20.38
CA THR A 13 27.89 -9.54 20.16
C THR A 13 27.07 -10.37 19.16
N LEU A 14 26.11 -11.12 19.67
CA LEU A 14 25.11 -11.82 18.86
C LEU A 14 24.21 -10.76 18.21
N CYS A 15 24.53 -10.40 16.97
CA CYS A 15 23.67 -9.55 16.15
C CYS A 15 22.45 -10.41 15.76
N VAL A 16 21.37 -10.32 16.54
CA VAL A 16 20.11 -10.98 16.21
C VAL A 16 19.50 -10.20 15.04
N LEU A 17 19.76 -10.68 13.82
CA LEU A 17 19.01 -10.30 12.63
C LEU A 17 17.58 -10.79 12.82
N THR A 18 16.71 -9.95 13.37
CA THR A 18 15.27 -10.10 13.19
C THR A 18 14.97 -9.82 11.72
N ALA A 19 15.01 -10.87 10.90
CA ALA A 19 14.37 -10.82 9.59
C ALA A 19 12.88 -10.53 9.85
N ALA A 20 12.43 -9.32 9.53
CA ALA A 20 11.01 -9.04 9.46
C ALA A 20 10.42 -10.06 8.48
N LEU A 21 9.49 -10.92 8.93
CA LEU A 21 8.70 -11.70 8.00
C LEU A 21 7.94 -10.69 7.14
N ALA A 22 8.40 -10.48 5.91
CA ALA A 22 7.54 -9.92 4.88
C ALA A 22 6.35 -10.90 4.77
N GLY A 23 5.18 -10.44 5.23
CA GLY A 23 3.94 -11.20 5.07
C GLY A 23 3.80 -11.56 3.60
N ARG A 24 3.67 -12.85 3.30
CA ARG A 24 3.36 -13.27 1.93
C ARG A 24 1.90 -12.89 1.67
N LEU A 25 1.67 -12.24 0.54
CA LEU A 25 0.32 -12.00 0.05
C LEU A 25 -0.46 -13.32 -0.03
N SER A 26 -1.69 -13.31 0.45
CA SER A 26 -2.64 -14.40 0.31
C SER A 26 -3.11 -14.54 -1.14
N ALA A 27 -3.64 -15.70 -1.51
CA ALA A 27 -4.28 -15.90 -2.81
C ALA A 27 -5.54 -15.01 -3.00
N ASP A 28 -6.12 -14.55 -1.89
CA ASP A 28 -7.30 -13.67 -1.89
C ASP A 28 -6.93 -12.18 -1.94
N ASP A 29 -5.63 -11.84 -1.89
CA ASP A 29 -5.21 -10.45 -1.96
C ASP A 29 -5.30 -9.90 -3.39
N TRP A 30 -5.64 -8.62 -3.47
CA TRP A 30 -5.71 -7.80 -4.67
C TRP A 30 -4.85 -6.53 -4.47
N PRO A 31 -3.52 -6.65 -4.36
CA PRO A 31 -2.62 -5.58 -3.92
C PRO A 31 -2.42 -4.43 -4.92
N LEU A 32 -2.84 -4.60 -6.18
CA LEU A 32 -2.60 -3.67 -7.27
C LEU A 32 -3.86 -3.44 -8.09
N TYR A 33 -3.86 -2.36 -8.87
CA TYR A 33 -4.84 -2.21 -9.95
C TYR A 33 -4.82 -3.45 -10.85
N ARG A 34 -5.99 -4.05 -11.06
CA ARG A 34 -6.17 -5.36 -11.75
C ARG A 34 -5.44 -6.54 -11.09
N GLY A 35 -5.22 -6.49 -9.78
CA GLY A 35 -4.91 -7.64 -8.93
C GLY A 35 -3.43 -7.94 -8.79
N ASP A 36 -2.64 -7.90 -9.86
CA ASP A 36 -1.21 -8.21 -9.81
C ASP A 36 -0.37 -7.33 -10.73
N ALA A 37 0.96 -7.44 -10.63
CA ALA A 37 1.89 -6.63 -11.41
C ALA A 37 1.85 -6.94 -12.92
N ARG A 38 1.14 -8.00 -13.31
CA ARG A 38 0.86 -8.37 -14.71
C ARG A 38 -0.47 -7.81 -15.20
N SER A 39 -1.20 -7.10 -14.33
CA SER A 39 -2.53 -6.52 -14.59
C SER A 39 -3.55 -7.55 -15.06
N SER A 40 -3.46 -8.78 -14.55
CA SER A 40 -4.28 -9.91 -15.03
C SER A 40 -5.78 -9.66 -14.94
N GLY A 41 -6.25 -8.99 -13.88
CA GLY A 41 -7.66 -8.69 -13.65
C GLY A 41 -8.50 -9.95 -13.40
N VAL A 42 -7.90 -10.99 -12.81
CA VAL A 42 -8.56 -12.26 -12.55
C VAL A 42 -8.69 -12.48 -11.05
N ALA A 43 -9.93 -12.57 -10.57
CA ALA A 43 -10.24 -13.04 -9.21
C ALA A 43 -10.38 -14.56 -9.22
N SER A 44 -9.79 -15.22 -8.24
CA SER A 44 -10.05 -16.63 -7.96
C SER A 44 -11.34 -16.79 -7.15
N GLY A 45 -12.07 -17.87 -7.40
CA GLY A 45 -13.29 -18.22 -6.66
C GLY A 45 -14.53 -18.24 -7.55
N THR A 46 -15.64 -18.60 -6.93
CA THR A 46 -16.96 -18.65 -7.58
C THR A 46 -17.87 -17.63 -6.91
N LEU A 47 -18.61 -16.87 -7.70
CA LEU A 47 -19.67 -16.04 -7.18
C LEU A 47 -20.87 -16.90 -6.75
N PRO A 48 -21.59 -16.53 -5.69
CA PRO A 48 -22.89 -17.12 -5.40
C PRO A 48 -23.88 -16.81 -6.54
N ALA A 49 -24.93 -17.63 -6.66
CA ALA A 49 -25.96 -17.43 -7.69
C ALA A 49 -26.73 -16.11 -7.52
N GLU A 50 -26.91 -15.67 -6.27
CA GLU A 50 -27.57 -14.42 -5.91
C GLU A 50 -26.59 -13.53 -5.15
N LEU A 51 -26.69 -12.20 -5.36
CA LEU A 51 -25.80 -11.22 -4.75
C LEU A 51 -26.59 -10.28 -3.84
N ASP A 52 -26.05 -10.08 -2.63
CA ASP A 52 -26.56 -9.12 -1.66
C ASP A 52 -25.49 -8.07 -1.34
N VAL A 53 -25.92 -6.86 -0.99
CA VAL A 53 -25.00 -5.82 -0.49
C VAL A 53 -24.53 -6.22 0.91
N ALA A 54 -23.26 -6.59 1.04
CA ALA A 54 -22.67 -6.96 2.33
C ALA A 54 -22.55 -5.76 3.28
N TRP A 55 -22.08 -4.61 2.76
CA TRP A 55 -21.98 -3.35 3.49
C TRP A 55 -21.80 -2.17 2.53
N THR A 56 -22.04 -0.97 3.05
CA THR A 56 -21.78 0.30 2.34
C THR A 56 -20.95 1.21 3.23
N PHE A 57 -19.89 1.79 2.69
CA PHE A 57 -19.15 2.89 3.29
C PHE A 57 -19.47 4.19 2.54
N LYS A 58 -19.76 5.28 3.26
CA LYS A 58 -20.13 6.57 2.67
C LYS A 58 -19.29 7.67 3.30
N VAL A 59 -18.69 8.49 2.44
CA VAL A 59 -18.01 9.73 2.82
C VAL A 59 -19.00 10.89 2.86
N GLU A 60 -18.73 11.88 3.72
CA GLU A 60 -19.60 13.06 3.88
C GLU A 60 -19.48 14.03 2.70
N LYS A 61 -18.26 14.16 2.16
CA LYS A 61 -17.87 14.98 1.01
C LYS A 61 -16.90 14.16 0.15
N GLY A 62 -16.74 14.56 -1.11
CA GLY A 62 -15.91 13.84 -2.07
C GLY A 62 -16.66 12.72 -2.80
N ALA A 63 -15.92 11.96 -3.59
CA ALA A 63 -16.40 10.78 -4.29
C ALA A 63 -15.23 9.82 -4.55
N PHE A 64 -15.54 8.56 -4.77
CA PHE A 64 -14.55 7.56 -5.15
C PHE A 64 -14.54 7.37 -6.66
N GLU A 65 -13.43 7.68 -7.30
CA GLU A 65 -13.14 7.25 -8.68
C GLU A 65 -12.01 6.22 -8.75
N ALA A 66 -11.12 6.21 -7.75
CA ALA A 66 -10.06 5.23 -7.64
C ALA A 66 -10.62 3.80 -7.51
N THR A 67 -9.87 2.83 -8.05
CA THR A 67 -10.15 1.41 -7.83
C THR A 67 -9.62 1.00 -6.44
N PRO A 68 -10.41 0.32 -5.59
CA PRO A 68 -9.91 -0.20 -4.32
C PRO A 68 -8.91 -1.34 -4.53
N ILE A 69 -7.95 -1.47 -3.62
CA ILE A 69 -7.11 -2.67 -3.47
C ILE A 69 -7.41 -3.37 -2.15
N ILE A 70 -7.12 -4.67 -2.07
CA ILE A 70 -7.42 -5.50 -0.91
C ILE A 70 -6.17 -6.25 -0.49
N VAL A 71 -5.73 -6.11 0.75
CA VAL A 71 -4.61 -6.88 1.30
C VAL A 71 -4.89 -7.22 2.75
N ASP A 72 -4.68 -8.49 3.14
CA ASP A 72 -4.83 -8.96 4.52
C ASP A 72 -6.22 -8.62 5.12
N GLY A 73 -7.27 -8.68 4.30
CA GLY A 73 -8.63 -8.36 4.71
C GLY A 73 -8.90 -6.87 4.94
N VAL A 74 -8.04 -5.99 4.43
CA VAL A 74 -8.18 -4.53 4.47
C VAL A 74 -8.36 -4.00 3.06
N VAL A 75 -9.40 -3.18 2.87
CA VAL A 75 -9.66 -2.41 1.65
C VAL A 75 -8.95 -1.07 1.76
N TYR A 76 -8.18 -0.68 0.75
CA TYR A 76 -7.57 0.64 0.65
C TYR A 76 -8.09 1.38 -0.58
N ILE A 77 -8.53 2.62 -0.38
CA ILE A 77 -9.11 3.45 -1.45
C ILE A 77 -8.93 4.94 -1.12
N GLY A 78 -8.56 5.73 -2.13
CA GLY A 78 -8.51 7.20 -2.04
C GLY A 78 -9.74 7.83 -2.68
N ASP A 79 -10.14 9.01 -2.20
CA ASP A 79 -11.21 9.80 -2.79
C ASP A 79 -10.70 11.05 -3.51
N LEU A 80 -11.60 11.71 -4.22
CA LEU A 80 -11.33 12.94 -4.97
C LEU A 80 -11.02 14.18 -4.10
N ASP A 81 -11.25 14.11 -2.78
CA ASP A 81 -11.05 15.23 -1.85
C ASP A 81 -9.74 15.10 -1.04
N GLY A 82 -8.93 14.09 -1.33
CA GLY A 82 -7.62 13.90 -0.71
C GLY A 82 -7.64 13.03 0.54
N GLU A 83 -8.68 12.20 0.70
CA GLU A 83 -8.78 11.28 1.82
C GLU A 83 -8.43 9.85 1.36
N LEU A 84 -7.39 9.27 1.97
CA LEU A 84 -7.02 7.87 1.81
C LEU A 84 -7.56 7.05 2.98
N TYR A 85 -8.28 5.98 2.67
CA TYR A 85 -8.99 5.16 3.63
C TYR A 85 -8.39 3.76 3.75
N ALA A 86 -8.44 3.21 4.96
CA ALA A 86 -8.37 1.78 5.19
C ALA A 86 -9.65 1.30 5.87
N LEU A 87 -10.32 0.34 5.26
CA LEU A 87 -11.57 -0.24 5.75
C LEU A 87 -11.40 -1.73 5.96
N LYS A 88 -12.04 -2.30 6.97
CA LYS A 88 -12.12 -3.76 7.10
C LYS A 88 -12.99 -4.32 5.97
N LEU A 89 -12.49 -5.32 5.25
CA LEU A 89 -13.24 -6.00 4.20
C LEU A 89 -14.50 -6.69 4.74
N ALA A 90 -14.47 -7.17 5.98
CA ALA A 90 -15.55 -7.96 6.56
C ALA A 90 -16.82 -7.16 6.85
N ASP A 91 -16.70 -5.88 7.22
CA ASP A 91 -17.82 -5.08 7.73
C ASP A 91 -17.80 -3.61 7.30
N GLY A 92 -16.83 -3.19 6.47
CA GLY A 92 -16.70 -1.82 6.00
C GLY A 92 -16.23 -0.83 7.08
N LYS A 93 -15.89 -1.29 8.29
CA LYS A 93 -15.47 -0.39 9.37
C LYS A 93 -14.14 0.27 9.03
N GLN A 94 -14.11 1.61 9.11
CA GLN A 94 -12.89 2.38 8.98
C GLN A 94 -11.88 2.01 10.07
N LEU A 95 -10.67 1.63 9.65
CA LEU A 95 -9.51 1.38 10.48
C LEU A 95 -8.73 2.67 10.70
N TRP A 96 -8.47 3.41 9.62
CA TRP A 96 -7.83 4.71 9.64
C TRP A 96 -8.23 5.50 8.38
N LYS A 97 -7.97 6.82 8.45
CA LYS A 97 -8.08 7.77 7.33
C LYS A 97 -6.86 8.69 7.39
N SER A 98 -6.33 9.05 6.23
CA SER A 98 -5.27 10.04 6.07
C SER A 98 -5.70 11.12 5.10
N GLU A 99 -5.46 12.37 5.47
CA GLU A 99 -5.88 13.54 4.70
C GLU A 99 -4.65 14.15 3.99
N THR A 100 -4.83 14.55 2.74
CA THR A 100 -3.86 15.28 1.92
C THR A 100 -4.51 16.49 1.27
N ASP A 101 -3.69 17.38 0.71
CA ASP A 101 -4.18 18.64 0.13
C ASP A 101 -4.81 18.47 -1.27
N SER A 102 -4.64 17.30 -1.90
CA SER A 102 -5.14 16.99 -3.25
C SER A 102 -5.64 15.55 -3.35
N GLY A 103 -6.57 15.33 -4.29
CA GLY A 103 -7.38 14.14 -4.45
C GLY A 103 -6.74 13.01 -5.26
N PHE A 104 -7.32 11.82 -5.11
CA PHE A 104 -6.83 10.59 -5.72
C PHE A 104 -7.82 10.03 -6.74
N ILE A 105 -7.40 9.97 -8.01
CA ILE A 105 -8.03 9.12 -9.03
C ILE A 105 -7.25 7.83 -9.26
N ALA A 106 -5.93 7.85 -9.03
CA ALA A 106 -5.09 6.67 -9.12
C ALA A 106 -5.45 5.64 -8.04
N ALA A 107 -5.51 4.37 -8.43
CA ALA A 107 -5.64 3.28 -7.47
C ALA A 107 -4.39 3.21 -6.58
N PRO A 108 -4.52 2.98 -5.26
CA PRO A 108 -3.36 2.68 -4.42
C PRO A 108 -2.68 1.39 -4.90
N ALA A 109 -1.37 1.30 -4.70
CA ALA A 109 -0.58 0.10 -4.89
C ALA A 109 0.02 -0.35 -3.57
N TYR A 110 0.00 -1.65 -3.27
CA TYR A 110 0.56 -2.20 -2.03
C TYR A 110 1.84 -3.01 -2.28
N ARG A 111 2.85 -2.79 -1.43
CA ARG A 111 4.02 -3.68 -1.31
C ARG A 111 4.70 -3.52 0.06
N ASP A 112 5.06 -4.64 0.68
CA ASP A 112 5.87 -4.69 1.91
C ASP A 112 5.37 -3.74 3.02
N GLY A 113 4.07 -3.80 3.29
CA GLY A 113 3.42 -2.99 4.32
C GLY A 113 3.25 -1.51 3.98
N LYS A 114 3.41 -1.13 2.70
CA LYS A 114 3.32 0.26 2.23
C LYS A 114 2.31 0.41 1.13
N LEU A 115 1.62 1.54 1.15
CA LEU A 115 0.75 2.01 0.08
C LEU A 115 1.46 3.09 -0.71
N PHE A 116 1.24 3.12 -2.01
CA PHE A 116 1.82 4.07 -2.94
C PHE A 116 0.69 4.61 -3.82
N VAL A 117 0.54 5.92 -3.89
CA VAL A 117 -0.56 6.56 -4.64
C VAL A 117 -0.15 7.97 -5.08
N GLY A 118 -0.52 8.34 -6.30
CA GLY A 118 -0.34 9.69 -6.84
C GLY A 118 -1.65 10.47 -6.84
N ASP A 119 -1.56 11.79 -6.83
CA ASP A 119 -2.70 12.71 -6.77
C ASP A 119 -2.76 13.66 -7.98
N PHE A 120 -3.78 14.53 -7.98
CA PHE A 120 -3.99 15.54 -9.03
C PHE A 120 -2.88 16.58 -9.12
N ASP A 121 -2.12 16.78 -8.04
CA ASP A 121 -1.07 17.80 -7.96
C ASP A 121 0.30 17.23 -8.38
N GLY A 122 0.38 15.95 -8.72
CA GLY A 122 1.64 15.30 -9.08
C GLY A 122 2.47 14.83 -7.89
N LEU A 123 1.88 14.73 -6.70
CA LEU A 123 2.55 14.19 -5.53
C LEU A 123 2.32 12.68 -5.42
N PHE A 124 3.37 11.92 -5.72
CA PHE A 124 3.44 10.50 -5.45
C PHE A 124 3.83 10.24 -3.99
N ARG A 125 2.90 9.73 -3.20
CA ARG A 125 3.09 9.54 -1.76
C ARG A 125 3.18 8.07 -1.39
N CYS A 126 3.96 7.80 -0.34
CA CYS A 126 4.02 6.50 0.30
C CYS A 126 3.49 6.59 1.72
N PHE A 127 2.62 5.66 2.09
CA PHE A 127 2.01 5.55 3.42
C PHE A 127 2.32 4.20 4.04
N ASP A 128 2.47 4.16 5.36
CA ASP A 128 2.45 2.94 6.13
C ASP A 128 1.03 2.35 6.12
N ALA A 129 0.86 1.15 5.57
CA ALA A 129 -0.46 0.56 5.32
C ALA A 129 -1.24 0.23 6.60
N LYS A 130 -0.54 0.08 7.73
CA LYS A 130 -1.13 -0.26 9.02
C LYS A 130 -1.67 0.96 9.75
N THR A 131 -0.96 2.09 9.63
CA THR A 131 -1.22 3.30 10.42
C THR A 131 -1.80 4.45 9.60
N GLY A 132 -1.70 4.39 8.27
CA GLY A 132 -2.02 5.50 7.38
C GLY A 132 -0.99 6.62 7.41
N LYS A 133 0.09 6.51 8.19
CA LYS A 133 1.09 7.58 8.30
C LYS A 133 1.86 7.72 6.99
N GLN A 134 1.92 8.93 6.43
CA GLN A 134 2.81 9.23 5.31
C GLN A 134 4.28 9.02 5.72
N LEU A 135 5.00 8.26 4.91
CA LEU A 135 6.41 7.92 5.09
C LEU A 135 7.32 8.85 4.28
N TRP A 136 6.94 9.15 3.05
CA TRP A 136 7.65 10.06 2.14
C TRP A 136 6.74 10.48 0.97
N SER A 137 7.20 11.46 0.19
CA SER A 137 6.58 11.88 -1.07
C SER A 137 7.65 12.19 -2.13
N PHE A 138 7.24 12.13 -3.39
CA PHE A 138 7.99 12.52 -4.57
C PHE A 138 7.08 13.38 -5.46
N GLU A 139 7.60 14.45 -6.05
CA GLU A 139 6.83 15.41 -6.82
C GLU A 139 7.18 15.30 -8.31
N THR A 140 6.16 15.14 -9.14
CA THR A 140 6.22 15.25 -10.60
C THR A 140 5.73 16.64 -11.03
N MET A 141 5.89 16.99 -12.30
CA MET A 141 5.51 18.33 -12.79
C MET A 141 4.05 18.43 -13.25
N ALA A 142 3.29 17.34 -13.13
CA ALA A 142 1.85 17.28 -13.44
C ALA A 142 1.19 16.08 -12.73
N GLU A 143 -0.14 16.01 -12.84
CA GLU A 143 -1.02 14.98 -12.31
C GLU A 143 -0.49 13.54 -12.47
N ILE A 144 -0.79 12.71 -11.48
CA ILE A 144 -0.60 11.26 -11.51
C ILE A 144 -1.98 10.61 -11.39
N ASP A 145 -2.57 10.29 -12.54
CA ASP A 145 -3.87 9.62 -12.65
C ASP A 145 -3.75 8.09 -12.74
N SER A 146 -2.55 7.58 -13.01
CA SER A 146 -2.26 6.17 -13.17
C SER A 146 -1.77 5.51 -11.88
N SER A 147 -2.25 4.30 -11.60
CA SER A 147 -1.76 3.50 -10.47
C SER A 147 -0.31 3.07 -10.68
N ALA A 148 0.50 3.09 -9.62
CA ALA A 148 1.85 2.56 -9.69
C ALA A 148 1.87 1.04 -9.94
N ASN A 149 2.88 0.57 -10.65
CA ASN A 149 3.20 -0.85 -10.78
C ASN A 149 4.60 -1.12 -10.24
N PHE A 150 4.94 -2.38 -10.06
CA PHE A 150 6.22 -2.76 -9.51
C PHE A 150 6.95 -3.81 -10.34
N TYR A 151 8.26 -3.63 -10.46
CA TYR A 151 9.13 -4.58 -11.12
C TYR A 151 10.47 -4.70 -10.38
N LYS A 152 10.78 -5.91 -9.91
CA LYS A 152 11.93 -6.17 -9.01
C LYS A 152 11.87 -5.22 -7.81
N GLY A 153 12.95 -4.49 -7.52
CA GLY A 153 13.02 -3.52 -6.42
C GLY A 153 12.46 -2.13 -6.74
N ASN A 154 11.83 -1.93 -7.91
CA ASN A 154 11.40 -0.61 -8.37
C ASN A 154 9.88 -0.45 -8.27
N VAL A 155 9.46 0.78 -7.96
CA VAL A 155 8.13 1.31 -8.19
C VAL A 155 8.16 2.12 -9.48
N LEU A 156 7.17 1.92 -10.34
CA LEU A 156 7.03 2.58 -11.65
C LEU A 156 5.73 3.37 -11.62
N VAL A 157 5.77 4.64 -12.00
CA VAL A 157 4.62 5.55 -12.00
C VAL A 157 4.74 6.49 -13.20
N GLY A 158 3.68 6.59 -13.99
CA GLY A 158 3.61 7.58 -15.06
C GLY A 158 2.99 8.88 -14.53
N SER A 159 3.45 10.02 -15.05
CA SER A 159 2.84 11.34 -14.82
C SER A 159 2.44 11.98 -16.14
N GLN A 160 1.44 12.86 -16.08
CA GLN A 160 1.03 13.68 -17.22
C GLN A 160 2.10 14.70 -17.66
N ASP A 161 3.23 14.81 -16.95
CA ASP A 161 4.40 15.59 -17.38
C ASP A 161 5.26 14.89 -18.45
N ALA A 162 4.75 13.79 -19.00
CA ALA A 162 5.38 12.94 -20.00
C ALA A 162 6.61 12.17 -19.48
N THR A 163 6.63 11.82 -18.19
CA THR A 163 7.67 10.97 -17.57
C THR A 163 7.14 9.64 -17.01
N LEU A 164 8.08 8.69 -16.82
CA LEU A 164 7.92 7.37 -16.22
C LEU A 164 9.08 7.08 -15.26
#